data_AF-A0AA36JS14-F1
#
_entry.id   AF-A0AA36JS14-F1
#
_cell.length_a   1.000
_cell.length_b   1.000
_cell.length_c   1.000
_cell.angle_alpha   90.00
_cell.angle_beta   90.00
_cell.angle_gamma   90.00
#
_symmetry.space_group_name_H-M   'P 1'
#
loop_
_entity.id
_entity.type
_entity.pdbx_description
1 polymer ?
#
loop_
_entity_poly.entity_id
_entity_poly.type
_entity_poly.pdbx_seq_one_letter_code
_entity_poly.pdbx_strand_id
1 'polypeptide(L)'
;MVFPTAGSLGLPPTRFALKARPYFMALLGVQAALMVARFLILDVWGALLSLLILTLGTFVLSSGAGVDTGYCLYFGLMCLVNGMFDAILFLERAIHVKSPLFSRAAPLVFNAASVVYLTAPVVELAAASLAAAIYVEASEQESRLLMPALAQLEISNDGEARRSEQFRAFTGRGYHI
;
A
#
# COMPACT_ATOMS: atom_id res chain seq x y z
N MET A 1 1.83 16.02 2.26
CA MET A 1 1.58 15.47 0.91
C MET A 1 2.94 15.30 0.25
N VAL A 2 3.50 14.09 0.17
CA VAL A 2 4.91 13.90 -0.29
C VAL A 2 5.04 12.88 -1.44
N PHE A 3 3.98 12.17 -1.81
CA PHE A 3 3.99 11.34 -3.03
C PHE A 3 2.76 11.67 -3.88
N PRO A 4 2.93 12.12 -5.14
CA PRO A 4 1.81 12.14 -6.08
C PRO A 4 1.37 10.70 -6.25
N THR A 5 0.12 10.41 -5.91
CA THR A 5 -0.46 9.09 -6.13
C THR A 5 -1.45 9.20 -7.28
N ALA A 6 -1.63 8.12 -8.04
CA ALA A 6 -2.48 8.11 -9.23
C ALA A 6 -3.90 8.68 -8.99
N GLY A 7 -4.44 8.57 -7.76
CA GLY A 7 -5.71 9.20 -7.37
C GLY A 7 -5.69 10.74 -7.37
N SER A 8 -4.56 11.36 -7.02
CA SER A 8 -4.36 12.82 -7.06
C SER A 8 -4.28 13.39 -8.47
N LEU A 9 -3.95 12.56 -9.46
CA LEU A 9 -3.81 12.96 -10.86
C LEU A 9 -5.11 12.80 -11.66
N GLY A 10 -6.20 12.34 -11.03
CA GLY A 10 -7.48 12.11 -11.71
C GLY A 10 -7.43 11.00 -12.76
N LEU A 11 -6.44 10.11 -12.67
CA LEU A 11 -6.28 8.99 -13.60
C LEU A 11 -7.42 7.98 -13.40
N PRO A 12 -7.94 7.38 -14.49
CA PRO A 12 -8.99 6.39 -14.38
C PRO A 12 -8.50 5.18 -13.56
N PRO A 13 -9.32 4.66 -12.63
CA PRO A 13 -8.93 3.55 -11.76
C PRO A 13 -8.59 2.31 -12.60
N THR A 14 -7.53 1.60 -12.22
CA THR A 14 -7.08 0.40 -12.93
C THR A 14 -8.16 -0.69 -12.83
N ARG A 15 -8.37 -1.47 -13.91
CA ARG A 15 -9.34 -2.59 -13.88
C ARG A 15 -9.00 -3.61 -12.79
N PHE A 16 -7.71 -3.77 -12.49
CA PHE A 16 -7.22 -4.62 -11.42
C PHE A 16 -7.63 -4.08 -10.04
N ALA A 17 -7.47 -2.79 -9.76
CA ALA A 17 -7.87 -2.18 -8.49
C ALA A 17 -9.37 -2.34 -8.22
N LEU A 18 -10.21 -2.22 -9.25
CA LEU A 18 -11.65 -2.46 -9.14
C LEU A 18 -11.96 -3.92 -8.79
N LYS A 19 -11.25 -4.88 -9.39
CA LYS A 19 -11.43 -6.31 -9.12
C LYS A 19 -10.83 -6.75 -7.77
N ALA A 20 -9.78 -6.07 -7.31
CA ALA A 20 -9.11 -6.34 -6.03
C ALA A 20 -9.93 -5.81 -4.83
N ARG A 21 -10.82 -4.84 -5.05
CA ARG A 21 -11.69 -4.23 -4.02
C ARG A 21 -12.45 -5.23 -3.13
N PRO A 22 -13.18 -6.24 -3.65
CA PRO A 22 -13.85 -7.23 -2.81
C PRO A 22 -12.88 -8.07 -1.97
N TYR A 23 -11.70 -8.40 -2.51
CA TYR A 23 -10.66 -9.11 -1.75
C TYR A 23 -10.10 -8.26 -0.62
N PHE A 24 -9.89 -6.97 -0.88
CA PHE A 24 -9.45 -6.02 0.14
C PHE A 24 -10.50 -5.84 1.25
N MET A 25 -11.79 -5.73 0.88
CA MET A 25 -12.90 -5.70 1.86
C MET A 25 -12.98 -6.98 2.68
N ALA A 26 -12.80 -8.15 2.05
CA ALA A 26 -12.78 -9.43 2.74
C ALA A 26 -11.62 -9.50 3.75
N LEU A 27 -10.41 -9.09 3.34
CA LEU A 27 -9.24 -9.03 4.22
C LEU A 27 -9.45 -8.07 5.39
N LEU A 28 -10.01 -6.88 5.15
CA LEU A 28 -10.38 -5.94 6.22
C LEU A 28 -11.40 -6.55 7.19
N GLY A 29 -12.38 -7.29 6.68
CA GLY A 29 -13.35 -8.01 7.51
C GLY A 29 -12.69 -9.05 8.41
N VAL A 30 -11.76 -9.84 7.86
CA VAL A 30 -10.98 -10.81 8.63
C VAL A 30 -10.09 -10.10 9.67
N GLN A 31 -9.47 -8.98 9.30
CA GLN A 31 -8.62 -8.20 10.20
C GLN A 31 -9.42 -7.55 11.34
N ALA A 32 -10.65 -7.09 11.07
CA ALA A 32 -11.58 -6.64 12.11
C ALA A 32 -11.95 -7.77 13.07
N ALA A 33 -12.22 -8.98 12.56
CA ALA A 33 -12.51 -10.14 13.38
C ALA A 33 -11.29 -10.51 14.27
N LEU A 34 -10.08 -10.46 13.72
CA LEU A 34 -8.84 -10.68 14.48
C LEU A 34 -8.62 -9.62 15.55
N MET A 35 -8.90 -8.34 15.26
CA MET A 35 -8.84 -7.26 16.25
C MET A 35 -9.79 -7.53 17.43
N VAL A 36 -11.04 -7.94 17.16
CA VAL A 36 -11.99 -8.33 18.22
C VAL A 36 -11.48 -9.53 19.00
N ALA A 37 -10.94 -10.54 18.32
CA ALA A 37 -10.36 -11.71 18.97
C ALA A 37 -9.17 -11.35 19.88
N ARG A 38 -8.31 -10.40 19.48
CA ARG A 38 -7.22 -9.86 20.32
C ARG A 38 -7.74 -9.15 21.56
N PHE A 39 -8.79 -8.35 21.44
CA PHE A 39 -9.46 -7.73 22.58
C PHE A 39 -9.97 -8.77 23.58
N LEU A 40 -10.52 -9.90 23.10
CA LEU A 40 -10.99 -10.99 23.96
C LEU A 40 -9.85 -11.72 24.69
N ILE A 41 -8.65 -11.75 24.11
CA ILE A 41 -7.43 -12.34 24.71
C ILE A 41 -6.75 -11.33 25.66
N LEU A 42 -7.30 -10.11 25.81
CA LEU A 42 -6.74 -9.01 26.59
C LEU A 42 -5.39 -8.49 26.07
N ASP A 43 -5.09 -8.72 24.78
CA ASP A 43 -3.93 -8.15 24.10
C ASP A 43 -4.25 -6.74 23.59
N VAL A 44 -4.27 -5.79 24.52
CA VAL A 44 -4.69 -4.40 24.25
C VAL A 44 -3.74 -3.72 23.26
N TRP A 45 -2.43 -3.95 23.36
CA TRP A 45 -1.44 -3.32 22.50
C TRP A 45 -1.54 -3.84 21.06
N GLY A 46 -1.63 -5.17 20.88
CA GLY A 46 -1.85 -5.76 19.57
C GLY A 46 -3.18 -5.32 18.96
N ALA A 47 -4.24 -5.21 19.76
CA ALA A 47 -5.54 -4.76 19.29
C ALA A 47 -5.55 -3.28 18.86
N LEU A 48 -4.83 -2.40 19.58
CA LEU A 48 -4.69 -0.99 19.21
C LEU A 48 -3.93 -0.81 17.89
N LEU A 49 -2.87 -1.59 17.66
CA LEU A 49 -2.15 -1.58 16.38
C LEU A 49 -3.03 -2.08 15.23
N SER A 50 -3.76 -3.18 15.44
CA SER A 50 -4.72 -3.68 14.45
C SER A 50 -5.86 -2.68 14.17
N LEU A 51 -6.31 -1.92 15.17
CA LEU A 51 -7.30 -0.85 14.99
C LEU A 51 -6.75 0.28 14.09
N LEU A 52 -5.50 0.70 14.30
CA LEU A 52 -4.86 1.71 13.45
C LEU A 52 -4.78 1.26 11.99
N ILE A 53 -4.40 0.00 11.76
CA ILE A 53 -4.35 -0.58 10.41
C ILE A 53 -5.75 -0.65 9.79
N LEU A 54 -6.76 -1.05 10.59
CA LEU A 54 -8.14 -1.10 10.14
C LEU A 54 -8.63 0.28 9.69
N THR A 55 -8.39 1.32 10.50
CA THR A 55 -8.78 2.70 10.16
C THR A 55 -8.08 3.19 8.88
N LEU A 56 -6.77 2.94 8.73
CA LEU A 56 -6.06 3.23 7.49
C LEU A 56 -6.67 2.49 6.28
N GLY A 57 -6.96 1.20 6.43
CA GLY A 57 -7.60 0.42 5.36
C GLY A 57 -9.02 0.89 5.03
N THR A 58 -9.78 1.41 5.99
CA THR A 58 -11.07 2.06 5.69
C THR A 58 -10.90 3.33 4.87
N PHE A 59 -9.84 4.12 5.10
CA PHE A 59 -9.55 5.30 4.29
C PHE A 59 -9.18 4.95 2.84
N VAL A 60 -8.48 3.82 2.63
CA VAL A 60 -8.20 3.30 1.28
C VAL A 60 -9.49 3.10 0.45
N LEU A 61 -10.59 2.71 1.10
CA LEU A 61 -11.89 2.47 0.47
C LEU A 61 -12.81 3.70 0.42
N SER A 62 -12.48 4.77 1.16
CA SER A 62 -13.31 5.98 1.26
C SER A 62 -13.22 6.88 0.02
N SER A 63 -12.22 6.70 -0.83
CA SER A 63 -12.11 7.40 -2.12
C SER A 63 -13.18 6.88 -3.09
N GLY A 64 -14.25 7.65 -3.27
CA GLY A 64 -15.53 7.22 -3.88
C GLY A 64 -15.49 6.59 -5.29
N ALA A 65 -14.37 6.65 -6.01
CA ALA A 65 -14.24 6.10 -7.36
C ALA A 65 -13.19 4.96 -7.50
N GLY A 66 -12.38 4.67 -6.49
CA GLY A 66 -11.30 3.69 -6.60
C GLY A 66 -10.46 3.53 -5.33
N VAL A 67 -9.52 2.60 -5.38
CA VAL A 67 -8.53 2.39 -4.31
C VAL A 67 -7.49 3.49 -4.39
N ASP A 68 -7.33 4.30 -3.34
CA ASP A 68 -6.25 5.29 -3.30
C ASP A 68 -4.91 4.58 -3.12
N THR A 69 -4.08 4.62 -4.16
CA THR A 69 -2.80 3.93 -4.21
C THR A 69 -1.83 4.37 -3.11
N GLY A 70 -1.91 5.64 -2.69
CA GLY A 70 -1.04 6.19 -1.63
C GLY A 70 -1.36 5.60 -0.29
N TYR A 71 -2.64 5.72 0.11
CA TYR A 71 -3.11 5.09 1.34
C TYR A 71 -2.97 3.57 1.30
N CYS A 72 -3.11 2.95 0.12
CA CYS A 72 -2.91 1.51 -0.06
C CYS A 72 -1.46 1.09 0.24
N LEU A 73 -0.45 1.84 -0.23
CA LEU A 73 0.95 1.59 0.08
C LEU A 73 1.23 1.73 1.59
N TYR A 74 0.74 2.81 2.21
CA TYR A 74 0.91 3.02 3.65
C TYR A 74 0.25 1.91 4.47
N PHE A 75 -0.96 1.50 4.07
CA PHE A 75 -1.65 0.36 4.66
C PHE A 75 -0.81 -0.92 4.53
N GLY A 76 -0.29 -1.22 3.34
CA GLY A 76 0.53 -2.42 3.09
C GLY A 76 1.81 -2.45 3.93
N LEU A 77 2.52 -1.32 4.03
CA LEU A 77 3.71 -1.21 4.87
C LEU A 77 3.39 -1.37 6.36
N MET A 78 2.31 -0.76 6.83
CA MET A 78 1.86 -0.91 8.22
C MET A 78 1.46 -2.35 8.54
N CYS A 79 0.75 -3.03 7.63
CA CYS A 79 0.46 -4.47 7.74
C CYS A 79 1.75 -5.31 7.81
N LEU A 80 2.76 -5.00 7.01
CA LEU A 80 4.02 -5.77 7.01
C LEU A 80 4.78 -5.60 8.33
N VAL A 81 4.89 -4.38 8.82
CA VAL A 81 5.56 -4.07 10.09
C VAL A 81 4.81 -4.70 11.26
N ASN A 82 3.48 -4.59 11.28
CA ASN A 82 2.66 -5.19 12.33
C ASN A 82 2.70 -6.72 12.29
N GLY A 83 2.69 -7.31 11.10
CA GLY A 83 2.76 -8.76 10.93
C GLY A 83 4.09 -9.33 11.43
N MET A 84 5.16 -8.55 11.31
CA MET A 84 6.46 -8.90 11.89
C MET A 84 6.42 -8.86 13.43
N PHE A 85 5.82 -7.83 14.04
CA PHE A 85 5.67 -7.77 15.50
C PHE A 85 4.78 -8.90 16.02
N ASP A 86 3.70 -9.22 15.33
CA ASP A 86 2.81 -10.32 15.65
C ASP A 86 3.51 -11.68 15.57
N ALA A 87 4.36 -11.88 14.56
CA ALA A 87 5.18 -13.08 14.43
C ALA A 87 6.20 -13.22 15.58
N ILE A 88 6.79 -12.10 16.03
CA ILE A 88 7.70 -12.10 17.19
C ILE A 88 6.94 -12.48 18.46
N LEU A 89 5.75 -11.91 18.70
CA LEU A 89 4.92 -12.26 19.86
C LEU A 89 4.49 -13.74 19.85
N PHE A 90 4.15 -14.25 18.66
CA PHE A 90 3.87 -15.68 18.49
C PHE A 90 5.09 -16.54 18.86
N LEU A 91 6.28 -16.17 18.38
CA LEU A 91 7.51 -16.90 18.64
C LEU A 91 7.91 -16.83 20.12
N GLU A 92 7.79 -15.66 20.75
CA GLU A 92 8.04 -15.46 22.17
C GLU A 92 7.17 -16.40 23.02
N ARG A 93 5.88 -16.48 22.70
CA ARG A 93 4.94 -17.39 23.36
C ARG A 93 5.28 -18.86 23.10
N ALA A 94 5.67 -19.21 21.87
CA ALA A 94 6.06 -20.57 21.52
C ALA A 94 7.32 -21.04 22.28
N ILE A 95 8.25 -20.12 22.58
CA ILE A 95 9.48 -20.43 23.30
C ILE A 95 9.25 -20.46 24.83
N HIS A 96 8.51 -19.49 25.38
CA HIS A 96 8.32 -19.38 26.83
C HIS A 96 7.31 -20.38 27.40
N VAL A 97 6.32 -20.79 26.62
CA VAL A 97 5.31 -21.74 27.09
C VAL A 97 5.80 -23.16 26.86
N LYS A 98 6.31 -23.81 27.92
CA LYS A 98 6.70 -25.24 27.93
C LYS A 98 5.55 -26.24 27.71
N SER A 99 4.33 -25.77 27.48
CA SER A 99 3.13 -26.58 27.25
C SER A 99 2.85 -26.69 25.75
N PRO A 100 2.33 -27.82 25.23
CA PRO A 100 1.99 -27.93 23.80
C PRO A 100 1.04 -26.82 23.35
N LEU A 101 1.32 -26.24 22.17
CA LEU A 101 0.56 -25.12 21.55
C LEU A 101 -0.96 -25.35 21.51
N PHE A 102 -1.35 -26.62 21.44
CA PHE A 102 -2.71 -27.09 21.58
C PHE A 102 -2.77 -28.18 22.63
N SER A 103 -3.49 -27.94 23.72
CA SER A 103 -3.78 -28.95 24.72
C SER A 103 -5.28 -29.09 24.87
N ARG A 104 -5.80 -30.32 24.78
CA ARG A 104 -7.22 -30.62 25.05
C ARG A 104 -7.58 -30.43 26.53
N ALA A 105 -6.58 -30.41 27.42
CA ALA A 105 -6.76 -30.18 28.85
C ALA A 105 -6.70 -28.68 29.24
N ALA A 106 -6.33 -27.80 28.31
CA ALA A 106 -6.24 -26.36 28.55
C ALA A 106 -7.58 -25.66 28.27
N PRO A 107 -7.86 -24.52 28.93
CA PRO A 107 -9.04 -23.72 28.66
C PRO A 107 -9.09 -23.31 27.18
N LEU A 108 -10.29 -23.34 26.58
CA LEU A 108 -10.50 -23.06 25.15
C LEU A 108 -9.90 -21.72 24.70
N VAL A 109 -9.88 -20.72 25.60
CA VAL A 109 -9.27 -19.40 25.37
C VAL A 109 -7.77 -19.50 25.06
N PHE A 110 -7.06 -20.44 25.69
CA PHE A 110 -5.63 -20.65 25.46
C PHE A 110 -5.36 -21.12 24.02
N ASN A 111 -6.14 -22.12 23.56
CA ASN A 111 -6.04 -22.66 22.19
C ASN A 111 -6.51 -21.63 21.15
N ALA A 112 -7.58 -20.91 21.44
CA ALA A 112 -8.08 -19.82 20.59
C ALA A 112 -7.01 -18.73 20.42
N ALA A 113 -6.33 -18.36 21.51
CA ALA A 113 -5.25 -17.39 21.46
C ALA A 113 -4.09 -17.85 20.57
N SER A 114 -3.69 -19.13 20.63
CA SER A 114 -2.66 -19.68 19.74
C SER A 114 -3.05 -19.57 18.27
N VAL A 115 -4.32 -19.81 17.93
CA VAL A 115 -4.84 -19.65 16.56
C VAL A 115 -4.79 -18.18 16.14
N VAL A 116 -5.20 -17.25 17.00
CA VAL A 116 -5.20 -15.81 16.67
C VAL A 116 -3.78 -15.31 16.39
N TYR A 117 -2.81 -15.66 17.23
CA TYR A 117 -1.41 -15.26 17.03
C TYR A 117 -0.77 -15.87 15.77
N LEU A 118 -1.22 -17.04 15.34
CA LEU A 118 -0.73 -17.66 14.10
C LEU A 118 -1.42 -17.09 12.85
N THR A 119 -2.72 -16.86 12.93
CA THR A 119 -3.52 -16.36 11.81
C THR A 119 -3.29 -14.87 11.54
N ALA A 120 -3.00 -14.07 12.57
CA ALA A 120 -2.73 -12.65 12.42
C ALA A 120 -1.57 -12.31 11.46
N PRO A 121 -0.33 -12.79 11.66
CA PRO A 121 0.77 -12.48 10.76
C PRO A 121 0.53 -13.01 9.34
N VAL A 122 -0.18 -14.13 9.18
CA VAL A 122 -0.54 -14.68 7.86
C VAL A 122 -1.51 -13.76 7.12
N VAL A 123 -2.56 -13.29 7.81
CA VAL A 123 -3.55 -12.38 7.23
C VAL A 123 -2.91 -11.03 6.91
N GLU A 124 -2.00 -10.54 7.75
CA GLU A 124 -1.31 -9.27 7.54
C GLU A 124 -0.31 -9.33 6.38
N LEU A 125 0.40 -10.44 6.21
CA LEU A 125 1.23 -10.67 5.02
C LEU A 125 0.39 -10.81 3.74
N ALA A 126 -0.78 -11.45 3.82
CA ALA A 126 -1.72 -11.50 2.70
C ALA A 126 -2.25 -10.11 2.33
N ALA A 127 -2.57 -9.27 3.32
CA ALA A 127 -2.99 -7.90 3.12
C ALA A 127 -1.86 -7.03 2.53
N ALA A 128 -0.64 -7.17 3.03
CA ALA A 128 0.53 -6.46 2.54
C ALA A 128 0.88 -6.86 1.10
N SER A 129 0.84 -8.15 0.77
CA SER A 129 1.09 -8.64 -0.59
C SER A 129 0.03 -8.19 -1.59
N LEU A 130 -1.25 -8.19 -1.20
CA LEU A 130 -2.32 -7.64 -2.03
C LEU A 130 -2.14 -6.13 -2.27
N ALA A 131 -1.82 -5.37 -1.21
CA ALA A 131 -1.56 -3.94 -1.32
C ALA A 131 -0.36 -3.64 -2.22
N ALA A 132 0.71 -4.42 -2.10
CA ALA A 132 1.89 -4.31 -2.96
C ALA A 132 1.55 -4.61 -4.42
N ALA A 133 0.75 -5.65 -4.70
CA ALA A 133 0.30 -5.97 -6.05
C ALA A 133 -0.54 -4.83 -6.67
N ILE A 134 -1.46 -4.24 -5.90
CA ILE A 134 -2.25 -3.07 -6.34
C ILE A 134 -1.34 -1.88 -6.63
N TYR A 135 -0.35 -1.64 -5.77
CA TYR A 135 0.59 -0.53 -5.91
C TYR A 135 1.48 -0.68 -7.15
N VAL A 136 2.08 -1.85 -7.37
CA VAL A 136 2.95 -2.13 -8.53
C VAL A 136 2.17 -1.90 -9.83
N GLU A 137 0.98 -2.47 -9.96
CA GLU A 137 0.12 -2.28 -11.14
C GLU A 137 -0.23 -0.80 -11.38
N ALA A 138 -0.58 -0.09 -10.32
CA ALA A 138 -0.89 1.34 -10.42
C ALA A 138 0.33 2.17 -10.84
N SER A 139 1.52 1.84 -10.32
CA SER A 139 2.78 2.51 -10.69
C SER A 139 3.21 2.23 -12.13
N GLU A 140 2.96 1.03 -12.64
CA GLU A 140 3.19 0.68 -14.05
C GLU A 140 2.24 1.45 -14.97
N GLN A 141 0.96 1.55 -14.61
CA GLN A 141 -0.02 2.31 -15.38
C GLN A 141 0.34 3.80 -15.43
N GLU A 142 0.78 4.37 -14.31
CA GLU A 142 1.24 5.76 -14.25
C GLU A 142 2.46 5.97 -15.16
N SER A 143 3.45 5.09 -15.09
CA SER A 143 4.65 5.14 -15.95
C SER A 143 4.32 5.05 -17.44
N ARG A 144 3.37 4.17 -17.82
CA ARG A 144 2.90 4.01 -19.22
C ARG A 144 2.19 5.25 -19.75
N LEU A 145 1.47 5.97 -18.90
CA LEU A 145 0.73 7.17 -19.31
C LEU A 145 1.62 8.41 -19.34
N LEU A 146 2.63 8.49 -18.47
CA LEU A 146 3.56 9.62 -18.42
C LEU A 146 4.66 9.55 -19.50
N MET A 147 5.14 8.36 -19.87
CA MET A 147 6.22 8.22 -20.88
C MET A 147 5.91 8.91 -22.22
N PRO A 148 4.72 8.76 -22.84
CA PRO A 148 4.40 9.45 -24.09
C PRO A 148 4.32 10.97 -23.94
N ALA A 149 3.80 11.46 -22.81
CA ALA A 149 3.68 12.89 -22.55
C ALA A 149 5.05 13.55 -22.37
N LEU A 150 5.97 12.87 -21.66
CA LEU A 150 7.35 13.33 -21.50
C LEU A 150 8.10 13.31 -22.84
N ALA A 151 7.95 12.25 -23.65
CA ALA A 151 8.55 12.19 -24.97
C ALA A 151 8.05 13.31 -25.90
N GLN A 152 6.77 13.67 -25.82
CA GLN A 152 6.23 14.81 -26.56
C GLN A 152 6.79 16.15 -26.09
N LEU A 153 6.98 16.32 -24.78
CA LEU A 153 7.61 17.53 -24.23
C LEU A 153 9.07 17.66 -24.67
N GLU A 154 9.84 16.56 -24.66
CA GLU A 154 11.22 16.56 -25.17
C GLU A 154 11.29 16.97 -26.64
N ILE A 155 10.42 16.41 -27.50
CA ILE A 155 10.36 16.77 -28.92
C ILE A 155 9.98 18.25 -29.12
N SER A 156 9.04 18.75 -28.31
CA SER A 156 8.63 20.16 -28.37
C SER A 156 9.77 21.09 -27.94
N ASN A 157 10.49 20.73 -26.89
CA ASN A 157 11.59 21.52 -26.35
C ASN A 157 12.80 21.53 -27.31
N ASP A 158 13.12 20.39 -27.94
CA ASP A 158 14.12 20.31 -29.01
C ASP A 158 13.73 21.15 -30.24
N GLY A 159 12.43 21.18 -30.56
CA GLY A 159 11.87 22.03 -31.61
C GLY A 159 12.05 23.52 -31.32
N GLU A 160 11.76 23.96 -30.09
CA GLU A 160 11.97 25.34 -29.66
C GLU A 160 13.46 25.72 -29.59
N ALA A 161 14.31 24.82 -29.07
CA ALA A 161 15.75 25.02 -29.03
C ALA A 161 16.32 25.24 -30.44
N ARG A 162 15.96 24.40 -31.41
CA ARG A 162 16.36 24.58 -32.82
C ARG A 162 15.83 25.88 -33.44
N ARG A 163 14.61 26.28 -33.10
CA ARG A 163 14.00 27.53 -33.60
C ARG A 163 14.74 28.77 -33.08
N SER A 164 15.25 28.70 -31.85
CA SER A 164 16.06 29.77 -31.25
C SER A 164 17.44 29.93 -31.92
N GLU A 165 18.07 28.83 -32.35
CA GLU A 165 19.33 28.88 -33.11
C GLU A 165 19.16 29.42 -34.54
N GLN A 166 17.99 29.17 -35.14
CA GLN A 166 17.70 29.62 -36.50
C GLN A 166 17.43 31.13 -36.59
N PHE A 167 17.08 31.79 -35.47
CA PHE A 167 17.00 33.25 -35.38
C PHE A 167 18.39 33.86 -35.19
N ARG A 168 19.25 33.78 -36.21
CA ARG A 168 20.46 34.62 -36.24
C ARG A 168 20.04 36.06 -36.53
N ALA A 169 20.04 36.90 -35.50
CA ALA A 169 19.88 38.34 -35.67
C ALA A 169 20.84 38.84 -36.76
N PHE A 170 20.31 39.57 -37.74
CA PHE A 170 21.05 40.04 -38.90
C PHE A 170 22.20 40.94 -38.44
N THR A 171 23.41 40.37 -38.28
CA THR A 171 24.62 41.15 -38.01
C THR A 171 24.99 41.85 -39.31
N GLY A 172 24.45 43.05 -39.51
CA GLY A 172 24.78 43.91 -40.63
C GLY A 172 26.28 44.14 -40.68
N ARG A 173 26.93 43.69 -41.75
CA ARG A 173 28.32 44.05 -42.04
C ARG A 173 28.36 45.54 -42.36
N GLY A 174 28.92 46.33 -41.45
CA GLY A 174 29.30 47.70 -41.72
C GLY A 174 30.37 47.73 -42.80
N TYR A 175 30.04 48.28 -43.96
CA TYR A 175 31.02 48.61 -44.98
C TYR A 175 31.70 49.91 -44.54
N HIS A 176 32.97 49.81 -44.16
CA HIS A 176 33.84 50.98 -44.06
C HIS A 176 34.22 51.40 -45.48
N ILE A 177 33.78 52.60 -45.85
CA ILE A 177 34.21 53.34 -47.04
C ILE A 177 35.23 54.39 -46.58
#